data_AF-V9XS53-F1
#
_entry.id   AF-V9XS53-F1
#
_cell.length_a   1.000
_cell.length_b   1.000
_cell.length_c   1.000
_cell.angle_alpha   90.00
_cell.angle_beta   90.00
_cell.angle_gamma   90.00
#
_symmetry.space_group_name_H-M   'P 1'
#
loop_
_entity.id
_entity.type
_entity.pdbx_description
1 polymer ?
#
loop_
_entity_poly.entity_id
_entity_poly.type
_entity_poly.pdbx_seq_one_letter_code
_entity_poly.pdbx_strand_id
1 'polypeptide(L)'
;MLGLSLLGAGSASAGPPTYPTVDVQVGAAVRTAPKVSKDTLDGYVQNTSHFFANTQKSSVQCWQDGDWATGNYRTNRWFKVFVNDSRHGDWAHWGFVHASYVYNQKIVPRCS
;
A
#
# COMPACT_ATOMS: atom_id res chain seq x y z
N MET A 1 -44.84 -31.79 16.38
CA MET A 1 -44.88 -30.99 15.14
C MET A 1 -44.01 -29.75 15.33
N LEU A 2 -42.88 -29.78 14.63
CA LEU A 2 -41.98 -28.70 14.17
C LEU A 2 -42.03 -27.33 14.89
N GLY A 3 -40.98 -27.07 15.68
CA GLY A 3 -40.55 -25.72 16.03
C GLY A 3 -39.76 -25.11 14.87
N LEU A 4 -40.18 -23.92 14.43
CA LEU A 4 -39.47 -23.12 13.43
C LEU A 4 -38.65 -22.05 14.15
N SER A 5 -37.39 -22.35 14.46
CA SER A 5 -36.43 -21.34 14.89
C SER A 5 -35.90 -20.61 13.65
N LEU A 6 -36.42 -19.42 13.40
CA LEU A 6 -35.85 -18.47 12.44
C LEU A 6 -34.50 -17.99 12.96
N LEU A 7 -33.42 -18.62 12.49
CA LEU A 7 -32.07 -18.08 12.60
C LEU A 7 -32.00 -16.84 11.71
N GLY A 8 -32.12 -15.67 12.34
CA GLY A 8 -31.83 -14.40 11.71
C GLY A 8 -30.36 -14.37 11.30
N ALA A 9 -30.11 -14.35 9.99
CA ALA A 9 -28.80 -14.06 9.43
C ALA A 9 -28.46 -12.60 9.77
N GLY A 10 -27.64 -12.41 10.82
CA GLY A 10 -27.05 -11.12 11.10
C GLY A 10 -26.08 -10.78 9.97
N SER A 11 -26.46 -9.84 9.11
CA SER A 11 -25.52 -9.16 8.22
C SER A 11 -24.54 -8.38 9.10
N ALA A 12 -23.39 -8.96 9.39
CA ALA A 12 -22.28 -8.21 9.96
C ALA A 12 -21.86 -7.17 8.90
N SER A 13 -22.31 -5.93 9.07
CA SER A 13 -21.75 -4.80 8.33
C SER A 13 -20.32 -4.63 8.81
N ALA A 14 -19.37 -5.25 8.10
CA ALA A 14 -17.97 -4.92 8.26
C ALA A 14 -17.84 -3.40 8.11
N GLY A 15 -17.38 -2.71 9.15
CA GLY A 15 -17.05 -1.30 9.05
C GLY A 15 -16.07 -1.06 7.89
N PRO A 16 -15.90 0.20 7.44
CA PRO A 16 -14.95 0.50 6.39
C PRO A 16 -13.58 -0.11 6.73
N PRO A 17 -12.87 -0.70 5.74
CA PRO A 17 -11.60 -1.36 6.01
C PRO A 17 -10.61 -0.35 6.60
N THR A 18 -10.25 -0.56 7.87
CA THR A 18 -9.18 0.20 8.52
C THR A 18 -7.84 -0.37 8.05
N TYR A 19 -7.09 0.40 7.27
CA TYR A 19 -5.76 0.02 6.83
C TYR A 19 -4.72 0.41 7.88
N PRO A 20 -3.78 -0.49 8.22
CA PRO A 20 -2.67 -0.11 9.08
C PRO A 20 -1.75 0.89 8.36
N THR A 21 -1.00 1.67 9.13
CA THR A 21 -0.08 2.69 8.60
C THR A 21 1.37 2.20 8.61
N VAL A 22 2.10 2.56 7.56
CA VAL A 22 3.56 2.39 7.39
C VAL A 22 4.18 3.75 7.08
N ASP A 23 5.51 3.82 7.16
CA ASP A 23 6.25 5.01 6.73
C ASP A 23 6.96 4.69 5.41
N VAL A 24 6.67 5.46 4.36
CA VAL A 24 7.23 5.25 3.02
C VAL A 24 8.29 6.30 2.75
N GLN A 25 9.48 5.90 2.29
CA GLN A 25 10.56 6.84 2.01
C GLN A 25 10.16 7.87 0.95
N VAL A 26 10.42 9.15 1.20
CA VAL A 26 10.30 10.21 0.20
C VAL A 26 11.28 9.93 -0.95
N GLY A 27 10.84 10.17 -2.19
CA GLY A 27 11.59 9.85 -3.40
C GLY A 27 11.54 8.38 -3.80
N ALA A 28 10.84 7.51 -3.06
CA ALA A 28 10.61 6.14 -3.50
C ALA A 28 9.76 6.11 -4.77
N ALA A 29 10.09 5.24 -5.71
CA ALA A 29 9.30 5.06 -6.93
C ALA A 29 7.94 4.43 -6.59
N VAL A 30 6.87 5.13 -6.96
CA VAL A 30 5.48 4.68 -6.90
C VAL A 30 5.13 4.08 -8.24
N ARG A 31 4.49 2.91 -8.22
CA ARG A 31 4.20 2.16 -9.44
C ARG A 31 2.77 1.65 -9.50
N THR A 32 2.19 1.62 -10.70
CA THR A 32 0.83 1.09 -10.92
C THR A 32 0.76 -0.42 -10.80
N ALA A 33 1.89 -1.11 -10.98
CA ALA A 33 2.06 -2.56 -10.80
C ALA A 33 3.43 -2.86 -10.18
N PRO A 34 3.62 -4.02 -9.53
CA PRO A 34 4.89 -4.41 -8.92
C PRO A 34 5.93 -4.85 -9.98
N LYS A 35 6.27 -3.95 -10.90
CA LYS A 35 7.15 -4.18 -12.05
C LYS A 35 8.07 -3.00 -12.27
N VAL A 36 9.30 -3.20 -12.72
CA VAL A 36 10.30 -2.12 -12.84
C VAL A 36 10.31 -1.38 -14.18
N SER A 37 9.43 -1.77 -15.12
CA SER A 37 9.25 -1.11 -16.42
C SER A 37 8.94 0.38 -16.33
N LYS A 38 9.29 1.15 -17.35
CA LYS A 38 8.92 2.58 -17.43
C LYS A 38 7.40 2.80 -17.45
N ASP A 39 6.66 1.87 -18.05
CA ASP A 39 5.21 1.99 -18.27
C ASP A 39 4.41 1.81 -16.98
N THR A 40 5.05 1.31 -15.93
CA THR A 40 4.46 1.13 -14.60
C THR A 40 4.94 2.17 -13.60
N LEU A 41 5.91 3.02 -13.95
CA LEU A 41 6.31 4.12 -13.09
C LEU A 41 5.21 5.17 -13.09
N ASP A 42 4.68 5.43 -11.90
CA ASP A 42 3.64 6.45 -11.74
C ASP A 42 4.23 7.76 -11.21
N GLY A 43 5.19 7.69 -10.30
CA GLY A 43 5.87 8.88 -9.82
C GLY A 43 6.85 8.57 -8.71
N TYR A 44 7.19 9.61 -7.95
CA TYR A 44 8.04 9.50 -6.77
C TYR A 44 7.32 10.06 -5.55
N VAL A 45 7.37 9.34 -4.44
CA VAL A 45 6.71 9.72 -3.18
C VAL A 45 7.15 11.13 -2.77
N GLN A 46 6.18 11.99 -2.49
CA GLN A 46 6.44 13.39 -2.12
C GLN A 46 6.65 13.57 -0.62
N ASN A 47 7.35 14.65 -0.28
CA ASN A 47 7.41 15.13 1.09
C ASN A 47 6.18 16.00 1.38
N THR A 48 5.15 15.40 1.98
CA THR A 48 3.93 16.14 2.37
C THR A 48 3.98 16.67 3.79
N SER A 49 5.10 16.51 4.50
CA SER A 49 5.26 17.00 5.88
C SER A 49 5.90 18.38 5.92
N HIS A 50 5.29 19.29 6.68
CA HIS A 50 5.78 20.66 6.91
C HIS A 50 7.17 20.72 7.58
N PHE A 51 7.68 19.61 8.12
CA PHE A 51 8.94 19.54 8.87
C PHE A 51 10.08 18.81 8.14
N PHE A 52 10.08 18.81 6.80
CA PHE A 52 11.14 18.16 6.00
C PHE A 52 11.31 16.66 6.31
N ALA A 53 10.21 15.94 6.54
CA ALA A 53 10.29 14.52 6.89
C ALA A 53 10.85 13.70 5.72
N ASN A 54 11.74 12.75 6.01
CA ASN A 54 12.28 11.83 4.99
C ASN A 54 11.31 10.70 4.61
N THR A 55 10.13 10.65 5.24
CA THR A 55 9.11 9.62 5.01
C THR A 55 7.71 10.22 4.98
N GLN A 56 6.81 9.58 4.27
CA GLN A 56 5.37 9.84 4.26
C GLN A 56 4.63 8.74 5.04
N LYS A 57 3.82 9.13 6.03
CA LYS A 57 2.85 8.21 6.63
C LYS A 57 1.81 7.81 5.60
N SER A 58 1.66 6.50 5.40
CA SER A 58 0.86 5.93 4.33
C SER A 58 0.07 4.72 4.82
N SER A 59 -1.19 4.63 4.44
CA SER A 59 -1.97 3.40 4.64
C SER A 59 -1.40 2.28 3.77
N VAL A 60 -1.36 1.04 4.26
CA VAL A 60 -0.95 -0.13 3.48
C VAL A 60 -2.09 -1.14 3.39
N GLN A 61 -2.39 -1.58 2.18
CA GLN A 61 -3.50 -2.51 1.91
C GLN A 61 -3.05 -3.97 1.89
N CYS A 62 -2.02 -4.27 1.11
CA CYS A 62 -1.58 -5.63 0.85
C CYS A 62 -0.14 -5.65 0.32
N TRP A 63 0.43 -6.85 0.20
CA TRP A 63 1.71 -7.07 -0.46
C TRP A 63 1.58 -7.98 -1.68
N GLN A 64 2.49 -7.83 -2.64
CA GLN A 64 2.61 -8.72 -3.78
C GLN A 64 4.08 -8.85 -4.15
N ASP A 65 4.50 -10.06 -4.51
CA ASP A 65 5.84 -10.24 -5.10
C ASP A 65 5.79 -9.84 -6.58
N GLY A 66 6.83 -9.17 -7.04
CA GLY A 66 6.92 -8.63 -8.39
C GLY A 66 8.32 -8.75 -8.96
N ASP A 67 8.65 -7.84 -9.87
CA ASP A 67 10.01 -7.74 -10.40
C ASP A 67 10.98 -7.38 -9.27
N TRP A 68 12.20 -7.91 -9.39
CA TRP A 68 13.31 -7.44 -8.60
C TRP A 68 13.58 -5.98 -8.97
N ALA A 69 13.49 -5.08 -7.99
CA ALA A 69 13.98 -3.73 -8.19
C ALA A 69 15.51 -3.77 -8.41
N THR A 70 16.04 -2.83 -9.20
CA THR A 70 17.47 -2.77 -9.52
C THR A 70 18.29 -2.39 -8.27
N GLY A 71 19.27 -3.20 -7.88
CA GLY A 71 20.16 -2.93 -6.74
C GLY A 71 20.38 -4.15 -5.84
N ASN A 72 21.03 -3.97 -4.69
CA ASN A 72 21.31 -5.04 -3.71
C ASN A 72 20.11 -5.30 -2.77
N TYR A 73 18.93 -5.53 -3.35
CA TYR A 73 17.73 -5.82 -2.56
C TYR A 73 17.63 -7.32 -2.23
N ARG A 74 17.14 -7.63 -1.02
CA ARG A 74 17.05 -9.01 -0.50
C ARG A 74 15.68 -9.65 -0.72
N THR A 75 14.75 -8.95 -1.36
CA THR A 75 13.37 -9.40 -1.60
C THR A 75 12.83 -8.75 -2.86
N ASN A 76 11.90 -9.41 -3.54
CA ASN A 76 11.12 -8.88 -4.65
C ASN A 76 9.69 -8.48 -4.22
N ARG A 77 9.49 -8.20 -2.93
CA ARG A 77 8.19 -7.82 -2.37
C ARG A 77 7.89 -6.34 -2.56
N TRP A 78 6.64 -6.06 -2.93
CA TRP A 78 6.09 -4.72 -3.09
C TRP A 78 4.86 -4.58 -2.20
N PHE A 79 4.67 -3.40 -1.60
CA PHE A 79 3.49 -3.07 -0.82
C PHE A 79 2.61 -2.09 -1.58
N LYS A 80 1.30 -2.34 -1.58
CA LYS A 80 0.31 -1.40 -2.08
C LYS A 80 -0.01 -0.38 -0.99
N VAL A 81 0.44 0.84 -1.17
CA VAL A 81 0.39 1.94 -0.19
C VAL A 81 -0.37 3.14 -0.74
N PHE A 82 -0.99 3.92 0.15
CA PHE A 82 -1.72 5.13 -0.20
C PHE A 82 -0.81 6.34 -0.04
N VAL A 83 -0.31 6.89 -1.15
CA VAL A 83 0.79 7.86 -1.20
C VAL A 83 0.46 9.07 -2.07
N ASN A 84 1.05 10.23 -1.76
CA ASN A 84 1.10 11.36 -2.67
C ASN A 84 2.39 11.25 -3.48
N ASP A 85 2.33 11.52 -4.79
CA ASP A 85 3.50 11.38 -5.67
C ASP A 85 3.67 12.57 -6.60
N SER A 86 4.84 12.64 -7.23
CA SER A 86 5.22 13.73 -8.12
C SER A 86 4.34 13.90 -9.36
N ARG A 87 3.57 12.89 -9.77
CA ARG A 87 2.73 12.93 -10.97
C ARG A 87 1.31 13.37 -10.66
N HIS A 88 0.79 12.97 -9.51
CA HIS A 88 -0.56 13.29 -9.05
C HIS A 88 -0.59 14.49 -8.09
N GLY A 89 0.57 15.04 -7.73
CA GLY A 89 0.70 16.15 -6.80
C GLY A 89 0.21 15.78 -5.40
N ASP A 90 -0.52 16.69 -4.77
CA ASP A 90 -1.04 16.51 -3.39
C ASP A 90 -2.26 15.56 -3.30
N TRP A 91 -2.56 14.81 -4.36
CA TRP A 91 -3.62 13.81 -4.33
C TRP A 91 -3.06 12.41 -4.05
N ALA A 92 -3.37 11.91 -2.85
CA ALA A 92 -3.05 10.56 -2.44
C ALA A 92 -3.85 9.51 -3.23
N HIS A 93 -3.16 8.46 -3.68
CA HIS A 93 -3.75 7.32 -4.38
C HIS A 93 -3.01 6.03 -4.03
N TRP A 94 -3.57 4.87 -4.42
CA TRP A 94 -2.94 3.58 -4.18
C TRP A 94 -1.91 3.24 -5.25
N GLY A 95 -0.69 2.96 -4.83
CA GLY A 95 0.40 2.51 -5.71
C GLY A 95 1.29 1.48 -5.02
N PHE A 96 2.09 0.76 -5.81
CA PHE A 96 3.07 -0.20 -5.34
C PHE A 96 4.41 0.48 -5.08
N VAL A 97 4.96 0.27 -3.89
CA VAL A 97 6.31 0.70 -3.51
C VAL A 97 7.11 -0.52 -3.06
N HIS A 98 8.36 -0.60 -3.50
CA HIS A 98 9.24 -1.72 -3.18
C HIS A 98 9.50 -1.78 -1.66
N ALA A 99 9.52 -2.98 -1.09
CA ALA A 99 9.60 -3.18 0.37
C ALA A 99 10.82 -2.53 1.03
N SER A 100 11.92 -2.34 0.29
CA SER A 100 13.12 -1.64 0.79
C SER A 100 12.88 -0.18 1.20
N TYR A 101 11.83 0.45 0.68
CA TYR A 101 11.46 1.84 0.96
C TYR A 101 10.28 1.96 1.91
N VAL A 102 9.78 0.84 2.44
CA VAL A 102 8.65 0.79 3.37
C VAL A 102 9.18 0.40 4.74
N TYR A 103 9.12 1.33 5.67
CA TYR A 103 9.53 1.15 7.06
C TYR A 103 8.34 0.82 7.95
N ASN A 104 8.61 0.28 9.14
CA ASN A 104 7.59 -0.10 10.12
C ASN A 104 6.51 -1.02 9.53
N GLN A 105 6.94 -1.94 8.67
CA GLN A 105 6.07 -2.84 7.91
C GLN A 105 5.10 -3.60 8.82
N LYS A 106 3.90 -3.83 8.30
CA LYS A 106 2.79 -4.47 9.02
C LYS A 106 2.43 -5.78 8.35
N ILE A 107 1.89 -6.71 9.12
CA ILE A 107 1.34 -7.96 8.59
C ILE A 107 0.04 -7.60 7.85
N VAL A 108 0.10 -7.65 6.52
CA VAL A 108 -1.04 -7.44 5.62
C VAL A 108 -1.18 -8.65 4.71
N PRO A 109 -2.39 -8.94 4.18
CA PRO A 109 -2.58 -10.06 3.27
C PRO A 109 -1.85 -9.84 1.94
N ARG A 110 -1.73 -10.92 1.15
CA ARG A 110 -1.33 -10.81 -0.25
C ARG A 110 -2.45 -10.11 -1.04
N CYS A 111 -2.11 -9.30 -2.04
CA CYS A 111 -3.10 -8.67 -2.91
C CYS A 111 -3.91 -9.75 -3.68
N SER A 112 -5.23 -9.53 -3.79
CA SER A 112 -6.20 -10.39 -4.48
C SER A 112 -6.18 -10.19 -6.00
#